data_AF-A0A5B7V4R2-F1
#
_entry.id   AF-A0A5B7V4R2-F1
#
_cell.length_a   1.000
_cell.length_b   1.000
_cell.length_c   1.000
_cell.angle_alpha   90.00
_cell.angle_beta   90.00
_cell.angle_gamma   90.00
#
_symmetry.space_group_name_H-M   'P 1'
#
loop_
_entity.id
_entity.type
_entity.pdbx_description
1 polymer ?
#
loop_
_entity_poly.entity_id
_entity_poly.type
_entity_poly.pdbx_seq_one_letter_code
_entity_poly.pdbx_strand_id
1 'polypeptide(L)' 'MLERLKADPALRLSETGRILLRMLIMHSIDGREWERILHRIPPHLYSVVAEFAREHARVWTGFADRLENWVTTVATE' A
#
# COMPACT_ATOMS: atom_id res chain seq x y z
N MET A 1 9.28 0.45 -9.15
CA MET A 1 8.64 1.65 -8.56
C MET A 1 8.94 1.78 -7.07
N LEU A 2 8.60 0.77 -6.25
CA LEU A 2 8.91 0.77 -4.82
C LEU A 2 10.41 0.97 -4.50
N GLU A 3 11.32 0.35 -5.27
CA GLU A 3 12.76 0.54 -5.10
C GLU A 3 13.24 1.99 -5.30
N ARG A 4 12.55 2.76 -6.15
CA ARG A 4 12.85 4.20 -6.31
C ARG A 4 12.44 4.98 -5.07
N LEU A 5 11.27 4.67 -4.48
CA LEU A 5 10.81 5.29 -3.23
C LEU A 5 11.73 4.92 -2.06
N LYS A 6 12.19 3.66 -2.01
CA LYS A 6 13.18 3.21 -1.03
C LYS A 6 14.56 3.84 -1.23
N ALA A 7 14.87 4.43 -2.38
CA ALA A 7 16.14 5.13 -2.60
C ALA A 7 16.09 6.61 -2.16
N ASP A 8 14.90 7.17 -1.94
CA ASP A 8 14.71 8.58 -1.64
C ASP A 8 15.10 8.92 -0.18
N PRO A 9 16.07 9.82 0.05
CA PRO A 9 16.47 10.24 1.39
C PRO A 9 15.34 10.90 2.20
N ALA A 10 14.42 11.65 1.57
CA ALA A 10 13.32 12.31 2.27
C ALA A 10 12.37 11.28 2.91
N LEU A 11 12.16 10.15 2.24
CA LEU A 11 11.35 9.04 2.78
C LEU A 11 12.12 8.20 3.79
N ARG A 12 13.42 7.96 3.57
CA ARG A 12 14.24 7.13 4.48
C ARG A 12 14.56 7.79 5.81
N LEU A 13 14.81 9.09 5.78
CA LEU A 13 15.28 9.84 6.94
C LEU A 13 14.12 10.35 7.81
N SER A 14 12.89 10.35 7.30
CA SER A 14 11.68 10.73 8.06
C SER A 14 10.97 9.51 8.65
N GLU A 15 10.39 9.66 9.85
CA GLU A 15 9.58 8.60 10.46
C GLU A 15 8.33 8.31 9.63
N THR A 16 7.63 9.36 9.20
CA THR A 16 6.45 9.25 8.34
C THR A 16 6.76 8.56 7.01
N GLY A 17 7.91 8.86 6.40
CA GLY A 17 8.34 8.20 5.16
C GLY A 17 8.66 6.72 5.36
N ARG A 18 9.31 6.34 6.46
CA ARG A 18 9.53 4.93 6.80
C ARG A 18 8.23 4.17 7.05
N ILE A 19 7.25 4.79 7.70
CA ILE A 19 5.91 4.23 7.88
C ILE A 19 5.26 3.98 6.52
N LEU A 20 5.27 4.99 5.62
CA LEU A 20 4.72 4.84 4.27
C LEU A 20 5.40 3.70 3.49
N LEU A 21 6.74 3.61 3.53
CA LEU A 21 7.48 2.55 2.86
C LEU A 21 7.13 1.15 3.40
N ARG A 22 6.91 1.02 4.72
CA ARG A 22 6.45 -0.23 5.33
C ARG A 22 5.04 -0.58 4.85
N MET A 23 4.15 0.39 4.73
CA MET A 23 2.79 0.18 4.24
C MET A 23 2.78 -0.25 2.76
N LEU A 24 3.69 0.25 1.93
CA LEU A 24 3.81 -0.09 0.51
C LEU A 24 4.48 -1.44 0.22
N ILE A 25 4.96 -2.16 1.25
CA ILE A 25 5.64 -3.44 1.08
C ILE A 25 4.74 -4.53 0.47
N MET A 26 3.41 -4.38 0.54
CA MET A 26 2.48 -5.33 -0.07
C MET A 26 2.69 -5.46 -1.59
N HIS A 27 3.21 -4.42 -2.25
CA HIS A 27 3.59 -4.48 -3.67
C HIS A 27 4.76 -5.41 -3.98
N SER A 28 5.54 -5.83 -2.97
CA SER A 28 6.63 -6.79 -3.18
C SER A 28 6.21 -8.25 -3.03
N ILE A 29 4.95 -8.52 -2.68
CA ILE A 29 4.42 -9.89 -2.61
C ILE A 29 4.16 -10.35 -4.04
N ASP A 30 4.88 -11.39 -4.47
CA ASP A 30 4.68 -12.00 -5.79
C ASP A 30 3.45 -12.93 -5.82
N GLY A 31 3.03 -13.35 -7.02
CA GLY A 31 1.84 -14.18 -7.18
C GLY A 31 1.93 -15.54 -6.46
N ARG A 32 3.12 -16.13 -6.38
CA ARG A 32 3.33 -17.43 -5.71
C ARG A 32 3.18 -17.29 -4.20
N GLU A 33 3.67 -16.19 -3.64
CA GLU A 33 3.52 -15.90 -2.23
C GLU A 33 2.05 -15.63 -1.87
N TRP A 34 1.30 -14.95 -2.74
CA TRP A 34 -0.16 -14.79 -2.59
C TRP A 34 -0.89 -16.14 -2.59
N GLU A 35 -0.56 -17.05 -3.51
CA GLU A 35 -1.12 -18.40 -3.51
C GLU A 35 -0.79 -19.13 -2.21
N ARG A 36 0.45 -19.04 -1.72
CA ARG A 36 0.86 -19.67 -0.45
C ARG A 36 0.07 -19.12 0.74
N ILE A 37 -0.22 -17.82 0.75
CA ILE A 37 -1.06 -17.18 1.77
C ILE A 37 -2.48 -17.72 1.71
N LEU A 38 -3.09 -17.76 0.51
CA LEU A 38 -4.45 -18.27 0.31
C LEU A 38 -4.61 -19.72 0.80
N HIS A 39 -3.65 -20.59 0.50
CA HIS A 39 -3.69 -22.00 0.94
C HIS A 39 -3.53 -22.18 2.46
N ARG A 40 -3.01 -21.19 3.18
CA ARG A 40 -2.81 -21.26 4.64
C ARG A 40 -3.96 -20.67 5.44
N ILE A 41 -4.85 -19.90 4.81
CA ILE A 41 -5.99 -19.31 5.49
C ILE A 41 -7.08 -20.39 5.66
N PRO A 42 -7.67 -20.56 6.85
CA PRO A 42 -8.82 -21.44 7.04
C PRO A 42 -10.01 -21.01 6.15
N PRO A 43 -10.70 -21.94 5.46
CA PRO A 43 -11.77 -21.57 4.51
C PRO A 43 -12.91 -20.71 5.08
N HIS A 44 -13.25 -20.91 6.35
CA HIS A 44 -14.31 -20.13 7.02
C HIS A 44 -13.92 -18.66 7.28
N LEU A 45 -12.63 -18.29 7.13
CA LEU A 45 -12.14 -16.92 7.27
C LEU A 45 -12.00 -16.19 5.92
N TYR A 46 -12.20 -16.88 4.79
CA TYR A 46 -12.00 -16.27 3.47
C TYR A 46 -12.86 -15.03 3.24
N SER A 47 -14.12 -15.05 3.66
CA SER A 47 -15.02 -13.89 3.53
C SER A 47 -14.50 -12.69 4.32
N VAL A 48 -14.12 -12.90 5.58
CA VAL A 48 -13.59 -11.89 6.49
C VAL A 48 -12.29 -11.30 5.94
N VAL A 49 -11.33 -12.14 5.52
CA VAL A 49 -10.06 -11.69 4.95
C VAL A 49 -10.28 -10.91 3.65
N ALA A 50 -11.18 -11.37 2.79
CA ALA A 50 -11.51 -10.68 1.55
C ALA A 50 -12.16 -9.32 1.80
N GLU A 51 -13.00 -9.19 2.83
CA GLU A 51 -13.58 -7.91 3.25
C GLU A 51 -12.50 -6.93 3.72
N PHE A 52 -11.64 -7.35 4.64
CA PHE A 52 -10.52 -6.53 5.11
C PHE A 52 -9.59 -6.10 3.96
N ALA A 53 -9.27 -6.99 3.03
CA ALA A 53 -8.44 -6.66 1.87
C ALA A 53 -9.09 -5.57 0.99
N ARG A 54 -10.40 -5.65 0.76
CA ARG A 54 -11.14 -4.63 -0.01
C ARG A 54 -11.22 -3.30 0.73
N GLU A 55 -11.41 -3.32 2.05
CA GLU A 55 -11.40 -2.10 2.86
C GLU A 55 -10.04 -1.39 2.78
N HIS A 56 -8.94 -2.14 2.90
CA HIS A 56 -7.60 -1.58 2.72
C HIS A 56 -7.43 -0.97 1.32
N ALA A 57 -7.90 -1.65 0.27
CA ALA A 57 -7.85 -1.11 -1.09
C ALA A 57 -8.60 0.23 -1.22
N ARG A 58 -9.76 0.39 -0.56
CA ARG A 58 -10.50 1.66 -0.53
C ARG A 58 -9.73 2.77 0.17
N VAL A 59 -9.11 2.47 1.31
CA VAL A 59 -8.27 3.44 2.05
C VAL A 59 -7.11 3.91 1.17
N TRP A 60 -6.44 2.98 0.49
CA TRP A 60 -5.34 3.30 -0.43
C TRP A 60 -5.80 4.12 -1.64
N THR A 61 -6.98 3.80 -2.20
CA THR A 61 -7.56 4.59 -3.29
C THR A 61 -7.79 6.03 -2.86
N GLY A 62 -8.45 6.25 -1.72
CA GLY A 62 -8.68 7.61 -1.21
C GLY A 62 -7.39 8.34 -0.81
N PHE A 63 -6.32 7.62 -0.46
CA PHE A 63 -5.01 8.24 -0.24
C PHE A 63 -4.37 8.71 -1.56
N ALA A 64 -4.43 7.89 -2.61
CA ALA A 64 -3.97 8.28 -3.95
C ALA A 64 -4.74 9.51 -4.47
N ASP A 65 -6.07 9.50 -4.37
CA ASP A 65 -6.91 10.64 -4.78
C ASP A 65 -6.50 11.93 -4.06
N ARG A 66 -6.19 11.86 -2.76
CA ARG A 66 -5.72 13.03 -2.00
C ARG A 66 -4.36 13.53 -2.49
N LEU A 67 -3.43 12.64 -2.82
CA LEU A 67 -2.12 13.02 -3.35
C LEU A 67 -2.26 13.71 -4.71
N GLU A 68 -3.07 13.17 -5.62
CA GLU A 68 -3.30 13.72 -6.96
C GLU A 68 -3.98 15.10 -6.89
N ASN A 69 -4.97 15.25 -6.01
CA ASN A 69 -5.63 16.54 -5.78
C ASN A 69 -4.68 17.55 -5.11
N TRP A 70 -3.81 17.12 -4.19
CA TRP A 70 -2.82 18.00 -3.55
C TRP A 70 -1.79 18.52 -4.55
N VAL A 71 -1.28 17.65 -5.43
CA VAL A 71 -0.36 18.03 -6.51
C VAL A 71 -0.99 19.06 -7.44
N THR A 72 -2.29 18.93 -7.74
CA THR A 72 -3.01 19.88 -8.59
C THR A 72 -3.14 21.26 -7.94
N THR A 73 -3.42 21.33 -6.64
CA THR A 73 -3.53 22.61 -5.91
C THR A 73 -2.20 23.36 -5.84
N VAL A 74 -1.11 22.67 -5.49
CA VAL A 74 0.23 23.29 -5.40
C VAL A 74 0.78 23.71 -6.77
N ALA A 75 0.38 23.03 -7.85
CA ALA A 75 0.78 23.41 -9.21
C ALA A 75 0.05 24.64 -9.77
N THR A 76 -1.00 25.12 -9.09
CA THR A 76 -1.79 26.28 -9.52
C THR A 76 -1.42 27.57 -8.75
N GLU A 77 -0.47 27.49 -7.80
CA GLU A 77 0.13 28.61 -7.07
C GLU A 77 1.56 28.88 -7.55
#